data_AF-A0A9D8S998-F1
#
_entry.id   AF-A0A9D8S998-F1
#
_cell.length_a   1.000
_cell.length_b   1.000
_cell.length_c   1.000
_cell.angle_alpha   90.00
_cell.angle_beta   90.00
_cell.angle_gamma   90.00
#
_symmetry.space_group_name_H-M   'P 1'
#
loop_
_entity.id
_entity.type
_entity.pdbx_description
1 polymer ?
#
loop_
_entity_poly.entity_id
_entity_poly.type
_entity_poly.pdbx_seq_one_letter_code
_entity_poly.pdbx_strand_id
1 'polypeptide(L)'
;YLAIENAPLCEINLNGQKAGKDIYGYFFDESIEKIALPKIVKGENTLLIRTPIGVRTKVEWCYLLGEFGVKVIGCEKSIHALPERLGYSSIVHQNLPFYTGNIEYTEQIETPECELTVKISEYKGALIRVFLDGEDKGVIAFDPYRLDLGRVSAGTHTLTYKLFGTRFNAFGAVHNCNTVGKWYGPGHWHEGGDSWCYEYKLKDQGILASPIVEMFE
;
A
#
# COMPACT_ATOMS: atom_id res chain seq x y z
N TYR A 1 15.31 -0.13 4.70
CA TYR A 1 15.13 -0.35 6.14
C TYR A 1 14.49 -1.71 6.38
N LEU A 2 14.68 -2.28 7.56
CA LEU A 2 13.85 -3.38 8.07
C LEU A 2 12.93 -2.80 9.14
N ALA A 3 11.65 -3.15 9.11
CA ALA A 3 10.72 -2.92 10.20
C ALA A 3 10.36 -4.25 10.85
N ILE A 4 10.54 -4.37 12.16
CA ILE A 4 10.35 -5.62 12.91
C ILE A 4 10.06 -5.31 14.37
N GLU A 5 9.30 -6.19 15.03
CA GLU A 5 9.10 -6.09 16.48
C GLU A 5 10.34 -6.51 17.27
N ASN A 6 10.54 -5.86 18.42
CA ASN A 6 11.66 -6.14 19.34
C ASN A 6 13.03 -6.05 18.63
N ALA A 7 13.22 -5.06 17.76
CA ALA A 7 14.45 -4.89 16.99
C ALA A 7 15.72 -4.83 17.88
N PRO A 8 15.71 -4.18 19.08
CA PRO A 8 16.86 -4.20 20.00
C PRO A 8 17.28 -5.59 20.48
N LEU A 9 16.37 -6.58 20.46
CA LEU A 9 16.66 -7.97 20.84
C LEU A 9 17.16 -8.82 19.68
N CYS A 10 17.10 -8.30 18.44
CA CYS A 10 17.41 -9.04 17.24
C CYS A 10 18.85 -8.77 16.75
N GLU A 11 19.57 -9.82 16.35
CA GLU A 11 20.78 -9.69 15.55
C GLU A 11 20.41 -9.83 14.07
N ILE A 12 20.58 -8.74 13.31
CA ILE A 12 20.12 -8.66 11.92
C ILE A 12 21.31 -8.45 10.99
N ASN A 13 21.41 -9.29 9.96
CA ASN A 13 22.47 -9.25 8.96
C ASN A 13 21.87 -9.35 7.55
N LEU A 14 22.32 -8.51 6.63
CA LEU A 14 22.01 -8.61 5.20
C LEU A 14 23.30 -8.89 4.43
N ASN A 15 23.35 -9.99 3.68
CA ASN A 15 24.53 -10.39 2.91
C ASN A 15 25.81 -10.46 3.76
N GLY A 16 25.69 -10.95 5.00
CA GLY A 16 26.79 -11.03 5.97
C GLY A 16 27.18 -9.70 6.64
N GLN A 17 26.55 -8.58 6.26
CA GLN A 17 26.79 -7.27 6.87
C GLN A 17 25.75 -7.00 7.96
N LYS A 18 26.22 -6.62 9.16
CA LYS A 18 25.33 -6.26 10.28
C LYS A 18 24.50 -5.02 9.95
N ALA A 19 23.22 -5.06 10.32
CA ALA A 19 22.35 -3.90 10.29
C ALA A 19 22.73 -2.87 11.37
N GLY A 20 22.24 -1.64 11.21
CA GLY A 20 22.38 -0.61 12.23
C GLY A 20 21.60 -0.98 13.50
N LYS A 21 22.04 -0.44 14.64
CA LYS A 21 21.35 -0.61 15.94
C LYS A 21 20.38 0.51 16.26
N ASP A 22 20.51 1.64 15.56
CA ASP A 22 19.68 2.81 15.81
C ASP A 22 18.26 2.61 15.27
N ILE A 23 17.28 3.04 16.05
CA ILE A 23 15.87 3.02 15.68
C ILE A 23 15.52 4.35 14.99
N TYR A 24 15.03 4.26 13.75
CA TYR A 24 14.67 5.39 12.89
C TYR A 24 13.15 5.64 12.89
N GLY A 25 12.55 5.61 14.09
CA GLY A 25 11.10 5.63 14.28
C GLY A 25 10.46 4.27 13.97
N TYR A 26 9.20 4.30 13.57
CA TYR A 26 8.35 3.11 13.47
C TYR A 26 7.73 2.98 12.09
N PHE A 27 7.28 1.78 11.73
CA PHE A 27 6.56 1.59 10.48
C PHE A 27 5.13 2.13 10.57
N PHE A 28 4.32 1.54 11.44
CA PHE A 28 2.91 1.90 11.61
C PHE A 28 2.42 1.80 13.05
N ASP A 29 2.98 0.86 13.81
CA ASP A 29 2.79 0.72 15.25
C ASP A 29 4.15 0.93 15.93
N GLU A 30 4.16 1.48 17.15
CA GLU A 30 5.38 1.67 17.94
C GLU A 30 6.06 0.35 18.31
N SER A 31 5.34 -0.77 18.28
CA SER A 31 5.93 -2.10 18.42
C SER A 31 6.83 -2.49 17.25
N ILE A 32 6.67 -1.86 16.07
CA ILE A 32 7.35 -2.22 14.82
C ILE A 32 8.42 -1.17 14.50
N GLU A 33 9.58 -1.35 15.12
CA GLU A 33 10.72 -0.45 15.03
C GLU A 33 11.41 -0.56 13.66
N LYS A 34 11.84 0.59 13.13
CA LYS A 34 12.52 0.67 11.83
C LYS A 34 14.02 0.82 12.02
N ILE A 35 14.80 -0.13 11.50
CA ILE A 35 16.27 -0.08 11.51
C ILE A 35 16.87 0.06 10.12
N ALA A 36 18.03 0.69 10.04
CA ALA A 36 18.78 0.79 8.79
C ALA A 36 19.35 -0.59 8.40
N LEU A 37 19.05 -1.01 7.16
CA LEU A 37 19.67 -2.19 6.56
C LEU A 37 20.82 -1.76 5.63
N PRO A 38 21.84 -2.62 5.45
CA PRO A 38 22.76 -2.52 4.32
C PRO A 38 22.02 -2.46 2.98
N LYS A 39 22.72 -2.10 1.90
CA LYS A 39 22.12 -2.04 0.57
C LYS A 39 21.79 -3.45 0.06
N ILE A 40 20.58 -3.60 -0.46
CA ILE A 40 20.19 -4.74 -1.29
C ILE A 40 20.95 -4.63 -2.62
N VAL A 41 21.47 -5.74 -3.11
CA VAL A 41 22.20 -5.83 -4.38
C VAL A 41 21.38 -6.56 -5.44
N LYS A 42 21.74 -6.42 -6.72
CA LYS A 42 21.11 -7.22 -7.78
C LYS A 42 21.48 -8.70 -7.60
N GLY A 43 20.49 -9.57 -7.70
CA GLY A 43 20.65 -11.02 -7.53
C GLY A 43 20.11 -11.51 -6.20
N GLU A 44 20.66 -12.62 -5.72
CA GLU A 44 20.26 -13.21 -4.44
C GLU A 44 20.75 -12.34 -3.28
N ASN A 45 19.86 -12.11 -2.31
CA ASN A 45 20.17 -11.43 -1.06
C ASN A 45 19.70 -12.29 0.10
N THR A 46 20.52 -12.40 1.15
CA THR A 46 20.21 -13.20 2.33
C THR A 46 20.07 -12.30 3.54
N LEU A 47 18.83 -12.18 4.03
CA LEU A 47 18.52 -11.53 5.29
C LEU A 47 18.48 -12.61 6.40
N LEU A 48 19.41 -12.52 7.34
CA LEU A 48 19.49 -13.38 8.51
C LEU A 48 19.07 -12.58 9.75
N ILE A 49 18.06 -13.07 10.45
CA ILE A 49 17.56 -12.51 11.70
C ILE A 49 17.68 -13.57 12.78
N ARG A 50 18.41 -13.27 13.85
CA ARG A 50 18.44 -14.09 15.06
C ARG A 50 17.74 -13.32 16.17
N THR A 51 16.74 -13.95 16.78
CA THR A 51 15.94 -13.36 17.85
C THR A 51 15.73 -14.39 18.96
N PRO A 52 15.74 -14.00 20.25
CA PRO A 52 15.41 -14.92 21.32
C PRO A 52 13.94 -15.33 21.25
N ILE A 53 13.68 -16.64 21.24
CA ILE A 53 12.32 -17.20 21.31
C ILE A 53 12.14 -17.83 22.69
N GLY A 54 11.17 -17.33 23.45
CA GLY A 54 10.71 -17.91 24.71
C GLY A 54 9.30 -18.50 24.59
N VAL A 55 8.82 -19.13 25.66
CA VAL A 55 7.48 -19.77 25.74
C VAL A 55 6.33 -18.79 25.41
N ARG A 56 6.54 -17.50 25.63
CA ARG A 56 5.56 -16.43 25.36
C ARG A 56 5.88 -15.59 24.13
N THR A 57 6.95 -15.90 23.40
CA THR A 57 7.36 -15.14 22.22
C THR A 57 6.67 -15.71 20.99
N LYS A 58 5.88 -14.90 20.30
CA LYS A 58 5.42 -15.19 18.95
C LYS A 58 6.26 -14.37 17.97
N VAL A 59 6.63 -14.99 16.86
CA VAL A 59 7.33 -14.28 15.77
C VAL A 59 6.26 -13.63 14.90
N GLU A 60 6.30 -12.31 14.81
CA GLU A 60 5.48 -11.53 13.90
C GLU A 60 6.21 -11.28 12.57
N TRP A 61 5.50 -10.70 11.61
CA TRP A 61 6.07 -10.35 10.32
C TRP A 61 7.17 -9.31 10.46
N CYS A 62 8.14 -9.37 9.55
CA CYS A 62 9.08 -8.27 9.33
C CYS A 62 8.92 -7.72 7.91
N TYR A 63 9.24 -6.45 7.74
CA TYR A 63 8.95 -5.69 6.53
C TYR A 63 10.23 -5.10 5.98
N LEU A 64 10.55 -5.45 4.74
CA LEU A 64 11.53 -4.69 3.97
C LEU A 64 10.86 -3.40 3.49
N LEU A 65 11.44 -2.26 3.85
CA LEU A 65 10.94 -0.94 3.50
C LEU A 65 11.96 -0.20 2.62
N GLY A 66 11.47 0.41 1.55
CA GLY A 66 12.27 1.21 0.63
C GLY A 66 11.51 1.58 -0.64
N GLU A 67 12.21 2.21 -1.56
CA GLU A 67 11.68 2.65 -2.85
C GLU A 67 11.89 1.56 -3.90
N PHE A 68 11.06 0.52 -3.84
CA PHE A 68 11.11 -0.60 -4.77
C PHE A 68 9.72 -1.19 -5.01
N GLY A 69 9.57 -1.86 -6.15
CA GLY A 69 8.41 -2.67 -6.46
C GLY A 69 8.62 -4.12 -6.00
N VAL A 70 7.53 -4.88 -5.89
CA VAL A 70 7.56 -6.31 -5.60
C VAL A 70 6.71 -7.04 -6.63
N LYS A 71 7.26 -8.12 -7.20
CA LYS A 71 6.51 -9.06 -8.03
C LYS A 71 6.25 -10.33 -7.24
N VAL A 72 4.99 -10.76 -7.21
CA VAL A 72 4.55 -12.02 -6.58
C VAL A 72 4.14 -12.99 -7.67
N ILE A 73 4.69 -14.21 -7.63
CA ILE A 73 4.32 -15.31 -8.53
C ILE A 73 4.15 -16.55 -7.65
N GLY A 74 2.91 -17.01 -7.48
CA GLY A 74 2.61 -18.08 -6.52
C GLY A 74 3.00 -17.68 -5.09
N CYS A 75 3.87 -18.45 -4.46
CA CYS A 75 4.40 -18.20 -3.12
C CYS A 75 5.74 -17.42 -3.12
N GLU A 76 6.29 -17.11 -4.30
CA GLU A 76 7.56 -16.41 -4.46
C GLU A 76 7.39 -14.89 -4.55
N LYS A 77 8.35 -14.15 -3.99
CA LYS A 77 8.44 -12.69 -4.05
C LYS A 77 9.81 -12.30 -4.59
N SER A 78 9.85 -11.37 -5.52
CA SER A 78 11.09 -10.74 -6.00
C SER A 78 10.99 -9.23 -5.92
N ILE A 79 12.10 -8.57 -5.57
CA ILE A 79 12.21 -7.11 -5.55
C ILE A 79 12.50 -6.63 -6.97
N HIS A 80 11.77 -5.62 -7.42
CA HIS A 80 11.89 -4.97 -8.72
C HIS A 80 12.06 -3.46 -8.54
N ALA A 81 12.37 -2.76 -9.63
CA ALA A 81 12.32 -1.30 -9.62
C ALA A 81 10.91 -0.82 -9.24
N LEU A 82 10.86 0.31 -8.51
CA LEU A 82 9.60 0.99 -8.25
C LEU A 82 8.96 1.38 -9.61
N PRO A 83 7.66 1.16 -9.83
CA PRO A 83 7.01 1.59 -11.06
C PRO A 83 7.07 3.12 -11.20
N GLU A 84 7.48 3.61 -12.36
CA GLU A 84 7.54 5.06 -12.64
C GLU A 84 6.15 5.68 -12.82
N ARG A 85 5.18 4.87 -13.27
CA ARG A 85 3.79 5.28 -13.51
C ARG A 85 2.84 4.17 -13.08
N LEU A 86 1.67 4.58 -12.62
CA LEU A 86 0.54 3.70 -12.34
C LEU A 86 -0.60 4.04 -13.28
N GLY A 87 -1.28 3.01 -13.80
CA GLY A 87 -2.57 3.15 -14.45
C GLY A 87 -3.71 2.96 -13.46
N TYR A 88 -4.91 3.40 -13.85
CA TYR A 88 -6.14 3.11 -13.12
C TYR A 88 -6.47 1.62 -13.21
N SER A 89 -6.07 0.88 -12.18
CA SER A 89 -6.31 -0.53 -11.94
C SER A 89 -5.77 -0.88 -10.56
N SER A 90 -5.90 -2.14 -10.14
CA SER A 90 -5.29 -2.58 -8.89
C SER A 90 -3.77 -2.45 -8.93
N ILE A 91 -3.20 -1.70 -7.97
CA ILE A 91 -1.75 -1.52 -7.84
C ILE A 91 -1.04 -2.84 -7.49
N VAL A 92 -1.80 -3.84 -7.01
CA VAL A 92 -1.28 -5.17 -6.69
C VAL A 92 -0.64 -5.82 -7.91
N HIS A 93 -1.21 -5.57 -9.10
CA HIS A 93 -0.71 -6.08 -10.37
C HIS A 93 0.29 -5.13 -11.05
N GLN A 94 0.61 -4.00 -10.41
CA GLN A 94 1.52 -2.96 -10.90
C GLN A 94 2.79 -2.87 -10.05
N ASN A 95 3.30 -4.02 -9.61
CA ASN A 95 4.48 -4.17 -8.74
C ASN A 95 4.35 -3.52 -7.34
N LEU A 96 3.14 -3.24 -6.85
CA LEU A 96 2.92 -2.73 -5.48
C LEU A 96 1.97 -3.62 -4.63
N PRO A 97 2.12 -4.96 -4.61
CA PRO A 97 1.22 -5.89 -3.92
C PRO A 97 1.08 -5.64 -2.42
N PHE A 98 2.16 -5.26 -1.76
CA PHE A 98 2.21 -5.03 -0.30
C PHE A 98 2.15 -3.56 0.09
N TYR A 99 2.02 -2.65 -0.89
CA TYR A 99 1.92 -1.22 -0.59
C TYR A 99 0.55 -0.93 0.04
N THR A 100 0.58 -0.19 1.15
CA THR A 100 -0.61 0.10 1.98
C THR A 100 -0.66 1.57 2.43
N GLY A 101 0.22 2.40 1.86
CA GLY A 101 0.24 3.84 2.08
C GLY A 101 -0.79 4.57 1.20
N ASN A 102 -0.69 5.89 1.18
CA ASN A 102 -1.54 6.72 0.33
C ASN A 102 -0.91 6.88 -1.05
N ILE A 103 -1.74 7.00 -2.09
CA ILE A 103 -1.29 7.18 -3.47
C ILE A 103 -1.93 8.43 -4.03
N GLU A 104 -1.13 9.27 -4.67
CA GLU A 104 -1.60 10.45 -5.39
C GLU A 104 -1.54 10.15 -6.89
N TYR A 105 -2.69 10.21 -7.55
CA TYR A 105 -2.83 10.15 -9.00
C TYR A 105 -3.00 11.57 -9.50
N THR A 106 -2.09 12.06 -10.33
CA THR A 106 -2.12 13.43 -10.85
C THR A 106 -2.27 13.42 -12.36
N GLU A 107 -3.22 14.19 -12.87
CA GLU A 107 -3.43 14.39 -14.30
C GLU A 107 -3.76 15.85 -14.64
N GLN A 108 -3.50 16.23 -15.88
CA GLN A 108 -3.89 17.54 -16.43
C GLN A 108 -5.14 17.38 -17.28
N ILE A 109 -6.05 18.33 -17.14
CA ILE A 109 -7.26 18.44 -17.95
C ILE A 109 -7.32 19.82 -18.60
N GLU A 110 -7.92 19.89 -19.79
CA GLU A 110 -8.27 21.15 -20.45
C GLU A 110 -9.76 21.39 -20.27
N THR A 111 -10.13 22.56 -19.77
CA THR A 111 -11.54 22.93 -19.55
C THR A 111 -11.90 24.19 -20.33
N PRO A 112 -13.16 24.34 -20.79
CA PRO A 112 -13.73 25.66 -21.01
C PRO A 112 -14.03 26.35 -19.66
N GLU A 113 -14.63 27.54 -19.70
CA GLU A 113 -15.27 28.07 -18.49
C GLU A 113 -16.54 27.24 -18.21
N CYS A 114 -16.58 26.53 -17.08
CA CYS A 114 -17.64 25.58 -16.76
C CYS A 114 -17.75 25.31 -15.25
N GLU A 115 -18.86 24.73 -14.81
CA GLU A 115 -18.93 24.03 -13.52
C GLU A 115 -18.33 22.62 -13.67
N LEU A 116 -17.40 22.27 -12.77
CA LEU A 116 -16.62 21.04 -12.87
C LEU A 116 -17.01 20.04 -11.76
N THR A 117 -17.31 18.80 -12.13
CA THR A 117 -17.55 17.70 -11.18
C THR A 117 -16.67 16.52 -11.50
N VAL A 118 -16.17 15.82 -10.48
CA VAL A 118 -15.47 14.54 -10.65
C VAL A 118 -16.27 13.41 -10.05
N LYS A 119 -16.31 12.28 -10.76
CA LYS A 119 -16.89 11.01 -10.31
C LYS A 119 -15.84 9.90 -10.28
N ILE A 120 -15.77 9.14 -9.18
CA ILE A 120 -14.87 7.99 -9.06
C ILE A 120 -15.62 6.81 -8.43
N SER A 121 -16.27 6.01 -9.27
CA SER A 121 -17.21 4.98 -8.80
C SER A 121 -16.58 3.66 -8.35
N GLU A 122 -15.34 3.36 -8.75
CA GLU A 122 -14.67 2.11 -8.34
C GLU A 122 -13.25 2.38 -7.86
N TYR A 123 -13.06 2.30 -6.54
CA TYR A 123 -11.76 2.32 -5.90
C TYR A 123 -11.71 1.34 -4.73
N LYS A 124 -10.49 0.94 -4.36
CA LYS A 124 -10.20 0.16 -3.16
C LYS A 124 -9.19 0.91 -2.30
N GLY A 125 -9.72 1.54 -1.27
CA GLY A 125 -9.06 2.41 -0.31
C GLY A 125 -10.06 2.82 0.77
N ALA A 126 -9.62 3.62 1.75
CA ALA A 126 -10.51 4.18 2.76
C ALA A 126 -11.39 5.30 2.17
N LEU A 127 -10.80 6.23 1.43
CA LEU A 127 -11.46 7.34 0.75
C LEU A 127 -10.52 7.95 -0.31
N ILE A 128 -11.04 8.84 -1.14
CA ILE A 128 -10.26 9.68 -2.04
C ILE A 128 -10.42 11.14 -1.62
N ARG A 129 -9.32 11.89 -1.51
CA ARG A 129 -9.34 13.35 -1.40
C ARG A 129 -8.94 13.96 -2.74
N VAL A 130 -9.69 14.95 -3.19
CA VAL A 130 -9.50 15.57 -4.50
C VAL A 130 -8.90 16.95 -4.32
N PHE A 131 -7.87 17.24 -5.11
CA PHE A 131 -7.27 18.55 -5.21
C PHE A 131 -7.41 19.07 -6.64
N LEU A 132 -7.79 20.34 -6.78
CA LEU A 132 -7.80 21.07 -8.05
C LEU A 132 -6.75 22.18 -7.95
N ASP A 133 -5.74 22.15 -8.81
CA ASP A 133 -4.60 23.08 -8.80
C ASP A 133 -3.91 23.20 -7.43
N GLY A 134 -3.89 22.08 -6.69
CA GLY A 134 -3.33 22.00 -5.33
C GLY A 134 -4.27 22.46 -4.21
N GLU A 135 -5.45 23.01 -4.53
CA GLU A 135 -6.48 23.36 -3.56
C GLU A 135 -7.31 22.11 -3.19
N ASP A 136 -7.45 21.82 -1.89
CA ASP A 136 -8.28 20.72 -1.38
C ASP A 136 -9.77 21.02 -1.61
N LYS A 137 -10.43 20.23 -2.45
CA LYS A 137 -11.85 20.36 -2.78
C LYS A 137 -12.75 19.43 -1.96
N GLY A 138 -12.17 18.57 -1.13
CA GLY A 138 -12.91 17.64 -0.28
C GLY A 138 -12.70 16.18 -0.66
N VAL A 139 -13.63 15.32 -0.21
CA VAL A 139 -13.46 13.87 -0.23
C VAL A 139 -14.61 13.15 -0.95
N ILE A 140 -14.26 12.07 -1.64
CA ILE A 140 -15.17 11.07 -2.18
C ILE A 140 -15.02 9.81 -1.31
N ALA A 141 -16.08 9.45 -0.59
CA ALA A 141 -16.09 8.27 0.30
C ALA A 141 -17.36 7.41 0.18
N PHE A 142 -18.48 8.02 -0.26
CA PHE A 142 -19.79 7.38 -0.30
C PHE A 142 -20.52 7.71 -1.60
N ASP A 143 -21.56 6.92 -1.90
CA ASP A 143 -22.50 7.18 -2.98
C ASP A 143 -23.05 8.63 -2.89
N PRO A 144 -23.16 9.37 -4.02
CA PRO A 144 -23.03 8.95 -5.42
C PRO A 144 -21.60 8.90 -5.98
N TYR A 145 -20.57 8.89 -5.12
CA TYR A 145 -19.16 8.90 -5.50
C TYR A 145 -18.76 10.07 -6.42
N ARG A 146 -19.37 11.23 -6.19
CA ARG A 146 -19.15 12.48 -6.94
C ARG A 146 -18.74 13.61 -6.01
N LEU A 147 -17.97 14.55 -6.54
CA LEU A 147 -17.57 15.77 -5.85
C LEU A 147 -17.63 16.95 -6.83
N ASP A 148 -18.43 17.94 -6.49
CA ASP A 148 -18.49 19.23 -7.17
C ASP A 148 -17.25 20.05 -6.80
N LEU A 149 -16.53 20.53 -7.82
CA LEU A 149 -15.32 21.34 -7.67
C LEU A 149 -15.59 22.83 -7.90
N GLY A 150 -16.82 23.19 -8.28
CA GLY A 150 -17.28 24.52 -8.60
C GLY A 150 -16.86 25.01 -10.00
N ARG A 151 -17.10 26.30 -10.24
CA ARG A 151 -16.76 26.98 -11.49
C ARG A 151 -15.27 27.12 -11.68
N VAL A 152 -14.79 26.74 -12.86
CA VAL A 152 -13.40 26.90 -13.30
C VAL A 152 -13.31 27.77 -14.54
N SER A 153 -12.17 28.44 -14.72
CA SER A 153 -11.87 29.21 -15.93
C SER A 153 -11.54 28.29 -17.11
N ALA A 154 -11.55 28.83 -18.33
CA ALA A 154 -10.99 28.11 -19.46
C ALA A 154 -9.45 27.96 -19.33
N GLY A 155 -8.93 26.77 -19.60
CA GLY A 155 -7.50 26.48 -19.64
C GLY A 155 -7.11 25.13 -19.05
N THR A 156 -5.81 24.96 -18.81
CA THR A 156 -5.24 23.75 -18.21
C THR A 156 -5.38 23.78 -16.69
N HIS A 157 -5.98 22.73 -16.11
CA HIS A 157 -6.07 22.51 -14.67
C HIS A 157 -5.43 21.18 -14.28
N THR A 158 -4.90 21.10 -13.06
CA THR A 158 -4.31 19.88 -12.50
C THR A 158 -5.27 19.25 -11.49
N LEU A 159 -5.70 18.02 -11.75
CA LEU A 159 -6.45 17.20 -10.79
C LEU A 159 -5.51 16.24 -10.09
N THR A 160 -5.58 16.18 -8.77
CA THR A 160 -4.88 15.17 -7.96
C THR A 160 -5.86 14.41 -7.08
N TYR A 161 -5.83 13.08 -7.18
CA TYR A 161 -6.63 12.16 -6.39
C TYR A 161 -5.74 11.46 -5.38
N LYS A 162 -5.84 11.87 -4.12
CA LYS A 162 -5.17 11.19 -3.02
C LYS A 162 -6.04 10.06 -2.51
N LEU A 163 -5.75 8.85 -2.97
CA LEU A 163 -6.32 7.63 -2.43
C LEU A 163 -5.67 7.30 -1.09
N PHE A 164 -6.48 7.18 -0.05
CA PHE A 164 -6.02 6.68 1.24
C PHE A 164 -6.04 5.16 1.23
N GLY A 165 -4.87 4.53 1.32
CA GLY A 165 -4.74 3.07 1.28
C GLY A 165 -5.33 2.38 2.50
N THR A 166 -5.46 1.06 2.42
CA THR A 166 -5.82 0.23 3.58
C THR A 166 -4.63 -0.60 4.01
N ARG A 167 -4.63 -1.06 5.26
CA ARG A 167 -3.52 -1.86 5.81
C ARG A 167 -3.63 -3.36 5.56
N PHE A 168 -4.63 -3.79 4.77
CA PHE A 168 -4.93 -5.20 4.61
C PHE A 168 -3.76 -6.00 4.02
N ASN A 169 -3.12 -5.53 2.95
CA ASN A 169 -2.02 -6.29 2.34
C ASN A 169 -0.73 -6.29 3.17
N ALA A 170 -0.65 -5.47 4.23
CA ALA A 170 0.49 -5.44 5.16
C ALA A 170 0.24 -6.18 6.47
N PHE A 171 -1.00 -6.36 6.91
CA PHE A 171 -1.31 -7.00 8.21
C PHE A 171 -2.44 -8.01 8.18
N GLY A 172 -3.24 -8.04 7.12
CA GLY A 172 -4.35 -8.96 6.98
C GLY A 172 -3.89 -10.42 6.91
N ALA A 173 -4.82 -11.35 7.08
CA ALA A 173 -4.53 -12.77 6.93
C ALA A 173 -4.35 -13.15 5.45
N VAL A 174 -3.23 -12.73 4.85
CA VAL A 174 -2.94 -12.86 3.40
C VAL A 174 -2.73 -14.31 2.94
N HIS A 175 -2.73 -15.28 3.83
CA HIS A 175 -2.64 -16.71 3.50
C HIS A 175 -3.96 -17.46 3.68
N ASN A 176 -5.01 -16.75 4.12
CA ASN A 176 -6.31 -17.33 4.38
C ASN A 176 -7.13 -17.45 3.09
N CYS A 177 -7.47 -18.68 2.71
CA CYS A 177 -8.24 -19.01 1.51
C CYS A 177 -9.75 -18.72 1.63
N ASN A 178 -10.27 -18.50 2.84
CA ASN A 178 -11.66 -18.11 3.05
C ASN A 178 -11.84 -16.60 2.78
N THR A 179 -11.80 -16.22 1.51
CA THR A 179 -11.90 -14.82 1.07
C THR A 179 -13.33 -14.29 1.02
N VAL A 180 -14.34 -15.15 1.23
CA VAL A 180 -15.77 -14.78 1.26
C VAL A 180 -16.27 -14.42 2.67
N GLY A 181 -15.50 -14.77 3.71
CA GLY A 181 -15.82 -14.43 5.09
C GLY A 181 -15.89 -12.91 5.31
N LYS A 182 -16.98 -12.46 5.95
CA LYS A 182 -17.19 -11.05 6.32
C LYS A 182 -16.67 -10.70 7.72
N TRP A 183 -16.39 -11.71 8.54
CA TRP A 183 -15.84 -11.53 9.88
C TRP A 183 -14.31 -11.53 9.83
N TYR A 184 -13.69 -10.74 10.71
CA TYR A 184 -12.25 -10.71 10.90
C TYR A 184 -11.96 -10.77 12.40
N GLY A 185 -11.13 -11.71 12.80
CA GLY A 185 -10.64 -11.82 14.17
C GLY A 185 -9.46 -12.77 14.27
N PRO A 186 -8.90 -12.97 15.47
CA PRO A 186 -7.58 -13.59 15.65
C PRO A 186 -7.43 -14.96 14.98
N GLY A 187 -8.51 -15.75 14.89
CA GLY A 187 -8.51 -17.04 14.21
C GLY A 187 -8.10 -16.99 12.72
N HIS A 188 -8.31 -15.86 12.04
CA HIS A 188 -7.99 -15.72 10.62
C HIS A 188 -6.49 -15.88 10.29
N TRP A 189 -5.59 -15.60 11.25
CA TRP A 189 -4.14 -15.77 11.10
C TRP A 189 -3.65 -17.16 11.53
N HIS A 190 -4.58 -18.01 12.01
CA HIS A 190 -4.32 -19.35 12.53
C HIS A 190 -5.10 -20.44 11.77
N GLU A 191 -5.71 -20.09 10.63
CA GLU A 191 -6.35 -21.06 9.75
C GLU A 191 -5.34 -22.08 9.20
N GLY A 192 -5.81 -23.30 8.99
CA GLY A 192 -5.04 -24.40 8.38
C GLY A 192 -5.91 -25.24 7.45
N GLY A 193 -5.34 -26.30 6.90
CA GLY A 193 -6.06 -27.18 5.96
C GLY A 193 -6.57 -26.41 4.74
N ASP A 194 -7.84 -26.63 4.38
CA ASP A 194 -8.46 -26.05 3.18
C ASP A 194 -8.57 -24.51 3.22
N SER A 195 -8.50 -23.92 4.43
CA SER A 195 -8.58 -22.46 4.64
C SER A 195 -7.23 -21.76 4.54
N TRP A 196 -6.14 -22.45 4.18
CA TRP A 196 -4.79 -21.89 4.17
C TRP A 196 -3.99 -22.26 2.91
N CYS A 197 -3.14 -21.34 2.43
CA CYS A 197 -2.14 -21.62 1.40
C CYS A 197 -0.89 -20.74 1.53
N TYR A 198 0.23 -21.16 0.93
CA TYR A 198 1.46 -20.35 0.88
C TYR A 198 1.34 -19.14 -0.05
N GLU A 199 0.46 -19.21 -1.05
CA GLU A 199 0.17 -18.11 -1.95
C GLU A 199 -0.50 -16.94 -1.22
N TYR A 200 -0.35 -15.74 -1.77
CA TYR A 200 -0.93 -14.54 -1.21
C TYR A 200 -2.35 -14.30 -1.74
N LYS A 201 -3.32 -14.24 -0.84
CA LYS A 201 -4.69 -13.76 -1.04
C LYS A 201 -4.77 -12.26 -0.77
N LEU A 202 -4.07 -11.49 -1.60
CA LEU A 202 -4.06 -10.03 -1.52
C LEU A 202 -5.40 -9.45 -1.97
N LYS A 203 -5.76 -8.28 -1.43
CA LYS A 203 -6.89 -7.51 -1.90
C LYS A 203 -6.45 -6.43 -2.86
N ASP A 204 -7.31 -6.15 -3.83
CA ASP A 204 -7.14 -5.00 -4.70
C ASP A 204 -7.04 -3.71 -3.91
N GLN A 205 -6.19 -2.82 -4.40
CA GLN A 205 -5.97 -1.46 -3.89
C GLN A 205 -5.72 -0.53 -5.06
N GLY A 206 -6.21 0.70 -5.01
CA GLY A 206 -6.07 1.67 -6.11
C GLY A 206 -7.39 2.29 -6.54
N ILE A 207 -7.32 3.24 -7.47
CA ILE A 207 -8.47 3.68 -8.26
C ILE A 207 -8.58 2.69 -9.42
N LEU A 208 -9.63 1.87 -9.43
CA LEU A 208 -9.72 0.70 -10.33
C LEU A 208 -10.40 1.04 -11.65
N ALA A 209 -11.22 2.10 -11.68
CA ALA A 209 -11.78 2.67 -12.89
C ALA A 209 -11.38 4.14 -12.98
N SER A 210 -11.03 4.59 -14.19
CA SER A 210 -10.63 5.98 -14.42
C SER A 210 -11.69 6.96 -13.89
N PRO A 211 -11.27 8.08 -13.26
CA PRO A 211 -12.16 9.17 -12.92
C PRO A 211 -12.92 9.68 -14.15
N ILE A 212 -14.17 10.07 -13.95
CA ILE A 212 -14.96 10.77 -14.96
C ILE A 212 -15.03 12.23 -14.55
N VAL A 213 -14.60 13.11 -15.46
CA VAL A 213 -14.70 14.56 -15.31
C VAL A 213 -15.91 15.03 -16.10
N GLU A 214 -16.85 15.69 -15.43
CA GLU A 214 -18.09 16.21 -16.00
C GLU A 214 -18.02 17.73 -15.99
N MET A 215 -18.26 18.34 -17.16
CA MET A 215 -18.21 19.78 -17.39
C MET A 215 -19.60 20.26 -17.77
N PHE A 216 -20.11 21.26 -17.06
CA PHE A 216 -21.43 21.84 -17.31
C PHE A 216 -21.30 23.33 -17.66
N GLU A 217 -22.08 23.80 -18.63
CA GLU A 217 -22.15 25.22 -19.01
C GLU A 217 -22.76 26.11 -17.91
#